data_AF-Q465T9-F1
#
_entry.id   AF-Q465T9-F1
#
_cell.length_a   1.000
_cell.length_b   1.000
_cell.length_c   1.000
_cell.angle_alpha   90.00
_cell.angle_beta   90.00
_cell.angle_gamma   90.00
#
_symmetry.space_group_name_H-M   'P 1'
#
loop_
_entity.id
_entity.type
_entity.pdbx_description
1 polymer ?
#
loop_
_entity_poly.entity_id
_entity_poly.type
_entity_poly.pdbx_seq_one_letter_code
_entity_poly.pdbx_strand_id
1 'polypeptide(L)'
;MLREKFKHDEAGTLGLPIRIVVLTVVGLIGFCTILTALSNAPTPPKPMYATANMSVLSLPSTEGGSNTETNLSLPVKVFDSENRGIGDANVIAWSPDRKKAYSGVTDLEGNVILKISNPGLPPGKAEGYIKIKVMREGYRDFTSDYFLKVIRS
;
A
#
# COMPACT_ATOMS: atom_id res chain seq x y z
N MET A 1 -76.52 -8.95 -16.59
CA MET A 1 -75.50 -8.97 -17.67
C MET A 1 -74.06 -8.65 -17.21
N LEU A 2 -73.74 -8.63 -15.90
CA LEU A 2 -72.37 -8.33 -15.42
C LEU A 2 -71.55 -9.58 -15.05
N ARG A 3 -72.18 -10.75 -14.89
CA ARG A 3 -71.54 -11.95 -14.31
C ARG A 3 -70.65 -12.72 -15.29
N GLU A 4 -70.88 -12.60 -16.60
CA GLU A 4 -70.09 -13.31 -17.61
C GLU A 4 -68.80 -12.59 -18.00
N LYS A 5 -68.72 -11.26 -17.84
CA LYS A 5 -67.50 -10.50 -18.17
C LYS A 5 -66.35 -10.75 -17.17
N PHE A 6 -66.64 -11.10 -15.92
CA PHE A 6 -65.60 -11.43 -14.92
C PHE A 6 -65.00 -12.83 -15.08
N LYS A 7 -65.69 -13.77 -15.74
CA LYS A 7 -65.16 -15.13 -15.98
C LYS A 7 -64.00 -15.16 -16.98
N HIS A 8 -63.92 -14.19 -17.88
CA HIS A 8 -62.82 -14.08 -18.83
C HIS A 8 -61.55 -13.47 -18.21
N ASP A 9 -61.68 -12.79 -17.07
CA ASP A 9 -60.59 -12.09 -16.36
C ASP A 9 -59.85 -13.01 -15.37
N GLU A 10 -60.49 -14.09 -14.92
CA GLU A 10 -59.88 -15.08 -14.02
C GLU A 10 -58.77 -15.91 -14.69
N ALA A 11 -58.83 -16.10 -16.01
CA ALA A 11 -57.82 -16.85 -16.76
C ALA A 11 -56.43 -16.16 -16.76
N GLY A 12 -56.39 -14.82 -16.70
CA GLY A 12 -55.14 -14.07 -16.52
C GLY A 12 -54.65 -14.06 -15.06
N THR A 13 -55.57 -14.24 -14.12
CA THR A 13 -55.31 -14.10 -12.67
C THR A 13 -54.79 -15.40 -12.04
N LEU A 14 -55.19 -16.57 -12.55
CA LEU A 14 -54.79 -17.88 -12.01
C LEU A 14 -53.28 -18.19 -12.12
N GLY A 15 -52.58 -17.58 -13.09
CA GLY A 15 -51.14 -17.74 -13.27
C GLY A 15 -50.28 -16.62 -12.64
N LEU A 16 -50.93 -15.55 -12.17
CA LEU A 16 -50.25 -14.36 -11.67
C LEU A 16 -49.39 -14.65 -10.41
N PRO A 17 -49.91 -15.38 -9.40
CA PRO A 17 -49.12 -15.70 -8.21
C PRO A 17 -47.88 -16.53 -8.56
N ILE A 18 -48.03 -17.51 -9.46
CA ILE A 18 -46.94 -18.37 -9.90
C ILE A 18 -45.86 -17.57 -10.64
N ARG A 19 -46.26 -16.69 -11.57
CA ARG A 19 -45.30 -15.83 -12.30
C ARG A 19 -44.56 -14.88 -11.36
N ILE A 20 -45.25 -14.32 -10.38
CA ILE A 20 -44.64 -13.47 -9.35
C ILE A 20 -43.61 -14.25 -8.54
N VAL A 21 -43.94 -15.47 -8.10
CA VAL A 21 -43.02 -16.35 -7.35
C VAL A 21 -41.80 -16.72 -8.20
N VAL A 22 -41.98 -17.10 -9.46
CA VAL A 22 -40.86 -17.47 -10.35
C VAL A 22 -39.94 -16.26 -10.59
N LEU A 23 -40.51 -15.08 -10.88
CA LEU A 23 -39.72 -13.86 -11.08
C LEU A 23 -38.97 -13.44 -9.81
N THR A 24 -39.58 -13.61 -8.62
CA THR A 24 -38.91 -13.30 -7.36
C THR A 24 -37.79 -14.29 -7.05
N VAL A 25 -37.98 -15.59 -7.27
CA VAL A 25 -36.92 -16.59 -7.07
C VAL A 25 -35.75 -16.34 -8.03
N VAL A 26 -36.03 -16.14 -9.32
CA VAL A 26 -34.98 -15.83 -10.32
C VAL A 26 -34.28 -14.50 -9.99
N GLY A 27 -35.04 -13.49 -9.58
CA GLY A 27 -34.49 -12.19 -9.16
C GLY A 27 -33.60 -12.31 -7.92
N LEU A 28 -33.99 -13.11 -6.93
CA LEU A 28 -33.20 -13.35 -5.73
C LEU A 28 -31.90 -14.08 -6.05
N ILE A 29 -31.95 -15.09 -6.92
CA ILE A 29 -30.75 -15.80 -7.39
C ILE A 29 -29.80 -14.82 -8.09
N GLY A 30 -30.31 -14.00 -9.01
CA GLY A 30 -29.51 -12.98 -9.69
C GLY A 30 -28.95 -11.92 -8.74
N PHE A 31 -29.68 -11.55 -7.69
CA PHE A 31 -29.17 -10.62 -6.69
C PHE A 31 -28.07 -11.24 -5.81
N CYS A 32 -28.24 -12.50 -5.39
CA CYS A 32 -27.22 -13.24 -4.64
C CYS A 32 -25.91 -13.41 -5.42
N THR A 33 -25.98 -13.64 -6.74
CA THR A 33 -24.78 -13.76 -7.57
C THR A 33 -24.03 -12.42 -7.66
N ILE A 34 -24.75 -11.30 -7.80
CA ILE A 34 -24.16 -9.95 -7.80
C ILE A 34 -23.50 -9.64 -6.45
N LEU A 35 -24.18 -9.92 -5.33
CA LEU A 35 -23.61 -9.73 -4.00
C LEU A 35 -22.34 -10.56 -3.78
N THR A 36 -22.36 -11.80 -4.24
CA THR A 36 -21.19 -12.69 -4.15
C THR A 36 -20.02 -12.13 -4.97
N ALA A 37 -20.28 -11.61 -6.17
CA ALA A 37 -19.26 -10.96 -6.99
C ALA A 37 -18.68 -9.70 -6.32
N LEU A 38 -19.51 -8.90 -5.65
CA LEU A 38 -19.08 -7.72 -4.90
C LEU A 38 -18.27 -8.09 -3.65
N SER A 39 -18.65 -9.13 -2.92
CA SER A 39 -17.91 -9.60 -1.74
C SER A 39 -16.54 -10.17 -2.09
N ASN A 40 -16.38 -10.73 -3.29
CA ASN A 40 -15.11 -11.24 -3.79
C ASN A 40 -14.27 -10.18 -4.50
N ALA A 41 -14.75 -8.93 -4.59
CA ALA A 41 -13.97 -7.86 -5.21
C ALA A 41 -12.71 -7.57 -4.36
N PRO A 42 -11.52 -7.44 -4.99
CA PRO A 42 -10.31 -7.08 -4.26
C PRO A 42 -10.51 -5.75 -3.52
N THR A 43 -10.19 -5.73 -2.23
CA THR A 43 -10.22 -4.49 -1.46
C THR A 43 -9.17 -3.52 -2.01
N PRO A 44 -9.50 -2.23 -2.19
CA PRO A 44 -8.53 -1.27 -2.67
C PRO A 44 -7.36 -1.17 -1.66
N PRO A 45 -6.10 -1.16 -2.12
CA PRO A 45 -4.95 -1.08 -1.24
C PRO A 45 -4.99 0.18 -0.38
N LYS A 46 -4.75 0.02 0.92
CA LYS A 46 -4.72 1.15 1.86
C LYS A 46 -3.48 2.01 1.63
N PRO A 47 -3.54 3.33 1.81
CA PRO A 47 -2.35 4.18 1.74
C PRO A 47 -1.40 3.89 2.91
N MET A 48 -0.11 4.03 2.66
CA MET A 48 0.93 4.03 3.68
C MET A 48 2.00 5.07 3.36
N TYR A 49 2.76 5.46 4.38
CA TYR A 49 3.90 6.35 4.23
C TYR A 49 5.01 5.98 5.21
N ALA A 50 6.23 6.41 4.91
CA ALA A 50 7.38 6.22 5.77
C ALA A 50 7.96 7.57 6.21
N THR A 51 8.55 7.59 7.40
CA THR A 51 9.27 8.75 7.95
C THR A 51 10.57 8.30 8.62
N ALA A 52 11.51 9.23 8.76
CA ALA A 52 12.73 9.05 9.52
C ALA A 52 12.85 10.17 10.56
N ASN A 53 13.53 9.90 11.67
CA ASN A 53 13.76 10.90 12.72
C ASN A 53 14.77 12.00 12.30
N MET A 54 15.38 11.86 11.14
CA MET A 54 16.39 12.78 10.61
C MET A 54 16.02 13.16 9.18
N SER A 55 16.31 14.39 8.81
CA SER A 55 16.12 14.93 7.45
C SER A 55 17.44 15.15 6.72
N VAL A 56 18.54 15.33 7.45
CA VAL A 56 19.90 15.53 6.93
C VAL A 56 20.88 14.65 7.69
N LEU A 57 21.81 14.06 6.95
CA LEU A 57 22.93 13.29 7.45
C LEU A 57 24.25 13.86 6.95
N SER A 58 25.20 14.10 7.85
CA SER A 58 26.57 14.51 7.50
C SER A 58 27.52 13.31 7.50
N LEU A 59 28.24 13.13 6.39
CA LEU A 59 29.35 12.19 6.26
C LEU A 59 30.68 12.90 6.53
N PRO A 60 31.62 12.24 7.23
CA PRO A 60 32.95 12.81 7.45
C PRO A 60 33.70 12.99 6.12
N SER A 61 34.47 14.07 6.03
CA SER A 61 35.38 14.36 4.91
C SER A 61 36.40 13.25 4.67
N THR A 62 36.66 12.95 3.39
CA THR A 62 37.67 11.98 2.93
C THR A 62 39.05 12.65 2.81
N GLU A 63 39.40 13.57 3.71
CA GLU A 63 40.75 14.13 3.76
C GLU A 63 41.62 13.25 4.66
N GLY A 64 42.57 12.55 4.04
CA GLY A 64 43.57 11.75 4.76
C GLY A 64 43.32 10.24 4.80
N GLY A 65 43.15 9.59 3.64
CA GLY A 65 43.54 8.18 3.40
C GLY A 65 42.96 7.08 4.31
N SER A 66 42.11 7.39 5.27
CA SER A 66 41.50 6.41 6.16
C SER A 66 40.21 5.92 5.53
N ASN A 67 40.20 4.66 5.09
CA ASN A 67 39.02 3.91 4.69
C ASN A 67 38.14 3.60 5.93
N THR A 68 37.78 4.63 6.70
CA THR A 68 36.93 4.46 7.86
C THR A 68 35.55 4.06 7.34
N GLU A 69 35.14 2.82 7.59
CA GLU A 69 33.82 2.34 7.21
C GLU A 69 32.75 3.16 7.95
N THR A 70 32.14 4.13 7.26
CA THR A 70 31.02 4.89 7.83
C THR A 70 29.78 3.99 7.83
N ASN A 71 29.56 3.32 8.96
CA ASN A 71 28.35 2.55 9.21
C ASN A 71 27.31 3.45 9.89
N LEU A 72 26.18 3.63 9.22
CA LEU A 72 25.06 4.43 9.72
C LEU A 72 23.86 3.55 10.00
N SER A 73 23.19 3.80 11.12
CA SER A 73 21.86 3.28 11.41
C SER A 73 20.81 4.33 11.04
N LEU A 74 19.98 4.05 10.04
CA LEU A 74 18.83 4.88 9.65
C LEU A 74 17.55 4.28 10.24
N PRO A 75 17.01 4.84 11.34
CA PRO A 75 15.71 4.45 11.86
C PRO A 75 14.61 4.98 10.92
N VAL A 76 13.79 4.07 10.40
CA VAL A 76 12.62 4.36 9.57
C VAL A 76 11.39 3.82 10.27
N LYS A 77 10.31 4.59 10.23
CA LYS A 77 9.00 4.18 10.74
C LYS A 77 7.95 4.26 9.63
N VAL A 78 7.13 3.22 9.51
CA VAL A 78 6.09 3.08 8.49
C VAL A 78 4.72 3.16 9.15
N PHE A 79 3.85 3.98 8.56
CA PHE A 79 2.54 4.31 9.09
C PHE A 79 1.43 4.09 8.05
N ASP A 80 0.23 3.76 8.54
CA ASP A 80 -1.00 3.81 7.75
C ASP A 80 -1.61 5.22 7.75
N SER A 81 -2.74 5.41 7.04
CA SER A 81 -3.48 6.68 7.05
C SER A 81 -4.00 7.13 8.41
N GLU A 82 -4.07 6.24 9.39
CA GLU A 82 -4.52 6.51 10.75
C GLU A 82 -3.34 6.69 11.73
N ASN A 83 -2.10 6.83 11.21
CA ASN A 83 -0.87 6.94 11.97
C ASN A 83 -0.58 5.73 12.88
N ARG A 84 -1.10 4.55 12.53
CA ARG A 84 -0.74 3.30 13.19
C ARG A 84 0.47 2.68 12.52
N GLY A 85 1.33 2.06 13.32
CA GLY A 85 2.49 1.33 12.85
C GLY A 85 2.10 0.16 11.94
N ILE A 86 2.81 0.02 10.83
CA ILE A 86 2.61 -1.08 9.88
C ILE A 86 3.77 -2.07 10.02
N GLY A 87 3.52 -3.21 10.66
CA GLY A 87 4.48 -4.32 10.71
C GLY A 87 4.59 -5.13 9.42
N ASP A 88 5.62 -5.97 9.31
CA ASP A 88 5.88 -6.83 8.14
C ASP A 88 5.96 -6.07 6.79
N ALA A 89 6.23 -4.76 6.82
CA ALA A 89 6.46 -3.98 5.63
C ALA A 89 7.93 -4.09 5.22
N ASN A 90 8.17 -4.41 3.94
CA ASN A 90 9.51 -4.45 3.38
C ASN A 90 9.94 -3.03 3.03
N VAL A 91 11.02 -2.56 3.64
CA VAL A 91 11.60 -1.24 3.44
C VAL A 91 12.92 -1.39 2.73
N ILE A 92 13.06 -0.75 1.57
CA ILE A 92 14.26 -0.75 0.74
C ILE A 92 14.75 0.69 0.63
N ALA A 93 15.99 0.95 1.02
CA ALA A 93 16.67 2.22 0.85
C ALA A 93 17.82 2.09 -0.15
N TRP A 94 17.93 3.02 -1.09
CA TRP A 94 19.06 3.11 -2.01
C TRP A 94 19.99 4.23 -1.58
N SER A 95 21.29 3.96 -1.68
CA SER A 95 22.33 4.97 -1.47
C SER A 95 22.16 6.17 -2.41
N PRO A 96 22.75 7.33 -2.07
CA PRO A 96 22.68 8.53 -2.90
C PRO A 96 23.23 8.34 -4.33
N ASP A 97 24.29 7.55 -4.49
CA ASP A 97 24.85 7.16 -5.80
C ASP A 97 24.04 6.09 -6.56
N ARG A 98 22.94 5.58 -5.96
CA ARG A 98 22.07 4.51 -6.49
C ARG A 98 22.76 3.17 -6.76
N LYS A 99 24.00 2.97 -6.29
CA LYS A 99 24.76 1.73 -6.52
C LYS A 99 24.50 0.65 -5.47
N LYS A 100 24.12 1.04 -4.25
CA LYS A 100 23.87 0.13 -3.13
C LYS A 100 22.42 0.24 -2.69
N ALA A 101 21.85 -0.88 -2.29
CA ALA A 101 20.53 -0.95 -1.68
C ALA A 101 20.61 -1.70 -0.35
N TYR A 102 19.80 -1.27 0.61
CA TYR A 102 19.71 -1.82 1.95
C TYR A 102 18.24 -2.11 2.21
N SER A 103 17.94 -3.26 2.80
CA SER A 103 16.57 -3.67 3.08
C SER A 103 16.38 -4.06 4.53
N GLY A 104 15.16 -3.94 5.01
CA GLY A 104 14.74 -4.42 6.31
C GLY A 104 13.23 -4.61 6.35
N VAL A 105 12.75 -5.33 7.35
CA VAL A 105 11.33 -5.57 7.59
C VAL A 105 10.93 -4.86 8.87
N THR A 106 9.78 -4.21 8.88
CA THR A 106 9.28 -3.50 10.06
C THR A 106 8.78 -4.45 11.15
N ASP A 107 9.02 -4.06 12.41
CA ASP A 107 8.42 -4.70 13.59
C ASP A 107 6.91 -4.43 13.71
N LEU A 108 6.24 -5.00 14.71
CA LEU A 108 4.79 -4.86 14.91
C LEU A 108 4.35 -3.39 15.07
N GLU A 109 5.24 -2.53 15.57
CA GLU A 109 5.05 -1.10 15.77
C GLU A 109 5.43 -0.25 14.54
N GLY A 110 5.85 -0.89 13.44
CA GLY A 110 6.19 -0.26 12.17
C GLY A 110 7.61 0.30 12.09
N ASN A 111 8.51 -0.04 13.01
CA ASN A 111 9.89 0.45 13.02
C ASN A 111 10.84 -0.52 12.31
N VAL A 112 11.85 0.03 11.66
CA VAL A 112 12.98 -0.72 11.10
C VAL A 112 14.25 0.12 11.20
N ILE A 113 15.38 -0.54 11.46
CA ILE A 113 16.70 0.11 11.45
C ILE A 113 17.47 -0.40 10.25
N LEU A 114 17.69 0.47 9.26
CA LEU A 114 18.48 0.14 8.08
C LEU A 114 19.96 0.46 8.34
N LYS A 115 20.83 -0.54 8.21
CA LYS A 115 22.28 -0.35 8.31
C LYS A 115 22.82 0.02 6.94
N ILE A 116 23.30 1.25 6.81
CA ILE A 116 23.85 1.83 5.58
C ILE A 116 25.37 1.90 5.73
N SER A 117 26.10 1.12 4.94
CA SER A 117 27.55 1.00 5.02
C SER A 117 28.23 1.73 3.88
N ASN A 118 28.97 2.79 4.23
CA ASN A 118 29.73 3.63 3.29
C ASN A 118 28.87 4.10 2.09
N PRO A 119 27.88 4.99 2.33
CA PRO A 119 27.02 5.50 1.27
C PRO A 119 27.83 6.39 0.31
N GLY A 120 27.89 5.99 -0.96
CA GLY A 120 28.50 6.80 -2.00
C GLY A 120 27.62 7.99 -2.36
N LEU A 121 28.25 9.13 -2.65
CA LEU A 121 27.60 10.29 -3.24
C LEU A 121 27.71 10.26 -4.77
N PRO A 122 26.79 10.91 -5.50
CA PRO A 122 26.91 11.07 -6.94
C PRO A 122 28.25 11.69 -7.34
N PRO A 123 28.86 11.27 -8.47
CA PRO A 123 30.17 11.77 -8.88
C PRO A 123 30.14 13.29 -9.07
N GLY A 124 31.13 13.98 -8.49
CA GLY A 124 31.24 15.44 -8.55
C GLY A 124 30.27 16.22 -7.66
N LYS A 125 29.49 15.56 -6.78
CA LYS A 125 28.58 16.23 -5.85
C LYS A 125 28.99 16.01 -4.38
N ALA A 126 28.89 17.09 -3.60
CA ALA A 126 29.06 17.05 -2.14
C ALA A 126 27.77 16.66 -1.40
N GLU A 127 26.65 16.54 -2.12
CA GLU A 127 25.35 16.18 -1.58
C GLU A 127 24.63 15.15 -2.44
N GLY A 128 23.73 14.39 -1.83
CA GLY A 128 22.85 13.45 -2.50
C GLY A 128 21.68 13.04 -1.62
N TYR A 129 20.77 12.24 -2.16
CA TYR A 129 19.54 11.85 -1.46
C TYR A 129 19.39 10.33 -1.43
N ILE A 130 19.04 9.78 -0.27
CA ILE A 130 18.61 8.39 -0.16
C ILE A 130 17.19 8.29 -0.71
N LYS A 131 16.98 7.31 -1.58
CA LYS A 131 15.64 6.92 -2.05
C LYS A 131 15.13 5.81 -1.14
N ILE A 132 13.84 5.80 -0.86
CA ILE A 132 13.19 4.71 -0.14
C ILE A 132 12.01 4.15 -0.95
N LYS A 133 11.77 2.86 -0.82
CA LYS A 133 10.56 2.17 -1.25
C LYS A 133 10.08 1.29 -0.11
N VAL A 134 8.79 1.38 0.20
CA VAL A 134 8.12 0.52 1.18
C VAL A 134 7.03 -0.25 0.47
N MET A 135 6.94 -1.54 0.77
CA MET A 135 5.99 -2.48 0.17
C MET A 135 5.37 -3.35 1.27
N ARG A 136 4.05 -3.49 1.24
CA ARG A 136 3.31 -4.45 2.08
C ARG A 136 2.04 -4.87 1.36
N GLU A 137 1.71 -6.15 1.42
CA GLU A 137 0.44 -6.65 0.89
C GLU A 137 -0.76 -5.97 1.56
N GLY A 138 -1.77 -5.63 0.77
CA GLY A 138 -2.94 -4.85 1.24
C GLY A 138 -2.71 -3.34 1.34
N TYR A 139 -1.49 -2.86 1.06
CA TYR A 139 -1.14 -1.44 1.04
C TYR A 139 -0.59 -0.99 -0.32
N ARG A 140 -0.77 0.29 -0.63
CA ARG A 140 -0.18 0.93 -1.81
C ARG A 140 1.30 1.20 -1.54
N ASP A 141 2.18 0.73 -2.44
CA ASP A 141 3.61 1.01 -2.39
C ASP A 141 3.90 2.50 -2.16
N PHE A 142 4.77 2.78 -1.18
CA PHE A 142 5.26 4.13 -0.91
C PHE A 142 6.67 4.26 -1.46
N THR A 143 6.92 5.27 -2.28
CA THR A 143 8.26 5.54 -2.83
C THR A 143 8.57 7.01 -2.68
N SER A 144 9.79 7.34 -2.23
CA SER A 144 10.29 8.71 -2.19
C SER A 144 11.75 8.74 -2.64
N ASP A 145 12.05 9.53 -3.68
CA ASP A 145 13.40 9.70 -4.20
C ASP A 145 14.28 10.65 -3.36
N TYR A 146 13.64 11.44 -2.49
CA TYR A 146 14.24 12.50 -1.68
C TYR A 146 13.98 12.28 -0.19
N PHE A 147 14.12 11.04 0.28
CA PHE A 147 13.73 10.65 1.64
C PHE A 147 14.67 11.23 2.71
N LEU A 148 15.98 11.15 2.51
CA LEU A 148 16.98 11.70 3.43
C LEU A 148 18.09 12.38 2.64
N LYS A 149 18.43 13.63 3.00
CA LYS A 149 19.58 14.33 2.41
C LYS A 149 20.86 13.86 3.08
N VAL A 150 21.88 13.55 2.28
CA VAL A 150 23.21 13.19 2.73
C VAL A 150 24.19 14.24 2.21
N ILE A 151 24.94 14.86 3.10
CA ILE A 151 25.97 15.86 2.79
C ILE A 151 27.33 15.35 3.24
N ARG A 152 28.38 15.67 2.49
CA ARG A 152 29.76 15.48 2.93
C ARG A 152 30.26 16.80 3.49
N SER A 153 30.66 16.82 4.77
CA SER A 153 31.17 18.00 5.47
C SER A 153 32.67 17.90 5.72
#